data_AF-A0ABD0NHQ4-F1
#
_entry.id   AF-A0ABD0NHQ4-F1
#
_cell.length_a   1.000
_cell.length_b   1.000
_cell.length_c   1.000
_cell.angle_alpha   90.00
_cell.angle_beta   90.00
_cell.angle_gamma   90.00
#
_symmetry.space_group_name_H-M   'P 1'
#
loop_
_entity.id
_entity.type
_entity.pdbx_description
1 polymer ?
#
loop_
_entity_poly.entity_id
_entity_poly.type
_entity_poly.pdbx_seq_one_letter_code
_entity_poly.pdbx_strand_id
1 'polypeptide(L)' 'MFGGTVIAEIDKAAQQFSISDDPDGRFRDRLKLNNQTGSLTITNTRTTDSGLYELKINSSRRTINRRFTVTVT' A
#
# COMPACT_ATOMS: atom_id res chain seq x y z
N MET A 1 2.65 15.73 -7.62
CA MET A 1 2.85 14.31 -7.96
C MET A 1 4.08 13.87 -7.18
N PHE A 2 3.94 13.00 -6.17
CA PHE A 2 5.08 12.51 -5.39
C PHE A 2 5.47 11.14 -5.97
N GLY A 3 6.74 10.97 -6.35
CA GLY A 3 7.26 9.83 -7.12
C GLY A 3 7.46 8.54 -6.32
N GLY A 4 6.52 8.20 -5.43
CA GLY A 4 6.51 6.90 -4.76
C GLY A 4 5.69 5.88 -5.55
N THR A 5 6.10 4.60 -5.51
CA THR A 5 5.34 3.50 -6.11
C THR A 5 4.09 3.21 -5.28
N VAL A 6 2.91 3.28 -5.90
CA VAL A 6 1.68 2.74 -5.30
C VAL A 6 1.76 1.22 -5.42
N ILE A 7 1.55 0.51 -4.31
CA ILE A 7 1.58 -0.97 -4.26
C ILE A 7 0.19 -1.59 -4.06
N ALA A 8 -0.77 -0.80 -3.58
CA ALA A 8 -2.15 -1.21 -3.42
C ALA A 8 -3.08 0.00 -3.39
N GLU A 9 -4.26 -0.12 -3.98
CA GLU A 9 -5.29 0.92 -4.00
C GLU A 9 -6.69 0.31 -3.80
N ILE A 10 -7.56 1.08 -3.13
CA ILE A 10 -8.99 0.79 -3.01
C ILE A 10 -9.76 2.04 -3.42
N ASP A 11 -10.54 1.92 -4.48
CA ASP A 11 -11.59 2.88 -4.84
C ASP A 11 -12.96 2.29 -4.44
N LYS A 12 -13.47 2.76 -3.31
CA LYS A 12 -14.78 2.32 -2.81
C LYS A 12 -15.95 2.81 -3.68
N ALA A 13 -15.80 3.93 -4.39
CA ALA A 13 -16.87 4.47 -5.22
C ALA A 13 -17.00 3.67 -6.52
N ALA A 14 -15.87 3.31 -7.13
CA ALA A 14 -15.84 2.46 -8.31
C ALA A 14 -15.93 0.94 -8.00
N GLN A 15 -15.94 0.57 -6.70
CA GLN A 15 -15.80 -0.83 -6.25
C GLN A 15 -14.55 -1.53 -6.81
N GLN A 16 -13.47 -0.77 -7.03
CA GLN A 16 -12.22 -1.27 -7.58
C GLN A 16 -11.18 -1.43 -6.48
N PHE A 17 -10.38 -2.47 -6.62
CA PHE A 17 -9.22 -2.73 -5.79
C PHE A 17 -8.12 -3.28 -6.66
N SER A 18 -6.90 -2.79 -6.44
CA SER A 18 -5.75 -3.19 -7.23
C SER A 18 -4.57 -3.43 -6.30
N ILE A 19 -3.79 -4.42 -6.69
CA ILE A 19 -2.44 -4.65 -6.20
C ILE A 19 -1.56 -4.43 -7.41
N SER A 20 -0.58 -3.57 -7.26
CA SER A 20 0.38 -3.26 -8.31
C SER A 20 1.71 -3.93 -7.99
N ASP A 21 2.29 -4.52 -9.03
CA ASP A 21 3.70 -4.86 -8.96
C ASP A 21 4.49 -3.56 -9.03
N ASP A 22 5.37 -3.39 -8.05
CA ASP A 22 6.38 -2.35 -8.09
C ASP A 22 7.21 -2.52 -9.38
N PRO A 23 7.64 -1.44 -10.08
CA PRO A 23 8.53 -1.54 -11.23
C PRO A 23 9.74 -2.46 -11.01
N ASP A 24 10.26 -2.51 -9.78
CA ASP A 24 11.39 -3.36 -9.41
C ASP A 24 10.99 -4.80 -9.03
N GLY A 25 9.69 -5.12 -9.12
CA GLY A 25 9.13 -6.42 -8.74
C GLY A 25 9.26 -6.73 -7.24
N ARG A 26 9.62 -5.74 -6.40
CA ARG A 26 9.92 -5.93 -4.98
C ARG A 26 8.84 -6.72 -4.26
N PHE A 27 7.58 -6.35 -4.45
CA PHE A 27 6.43 -6.93 -3.74
C PHE A 27 5.65 -7.99 -4.53
N ARG A 28 6.15 -8.38 -5.70
CA ARG A 28 5.47 -9.32 -6.59
C ARG A 28 5.10 -10.62 -5.86
N ASP A 29 3.87 -11.06 -6.03
CA ASP A 29 3.26 -12.26 -5.41
C ASP A 29 3.20 -12.25 -3.86
N ARG A 30 3.55 -11.14 -3.19
CA ARG A 30 3.62 -11.06 -1.72
C ARG A 30 2.54 -10.21 -1.07
N LEU A 31 1.77 -9.46 -1.86
CA LEU A 31 0.74 -8.54 -1.39
C LEU A 31 -0.63 -9.22 -1.32
N LYS A 32 -1.37 -8.98 -0.22
CA LYS A 32 -2.77 -9.37 -0.06
C LYS A 32 -3.58 -8.20 0.47
N LEU A 33 -4.64 -7.83 -0.22
CA LEU A 33 -5.50 -6.70 0.13
C LEU A 33 -6.88 -7.20 0.56
N ASN A 34 -7.25 -6.92 1.81
CA ASN A 34 -8.61 -7.17 2.30
C ASN A 34 -9.49 -5.97 1.95
N ASN A 35 -10.43 -6.15 1.03
CA ASN A 35 -11.32 -5.10 0.55
C ASN A 35 -12.44 -4.71 1.55
N GLN A 36 -12.72 -5.54 2.56
CA GLN A 36 -13.70 -5.23 3.60
C GLN A 36 -13.10 -4.32 4.68
N THR A 37 -11.89 -4.64 5.15
CA THR A 37 -11.22 -3.89 6.23
C THR A 37 -10.29 -2.80 5.72
N GLY A 38 -9.83 -2.90 4.47
CA GLY A 38 -8.76 -2.06 3.92
C GLY A 38 -7.35 -2.48 4.36
N SER A 39 -7.20 -3.67 4.95
CA SER A 39 -5.90 -4.16 5.41
C SER A 39 -5.04 -4.63 4.24
N LEU A 40 -3.83 -4.09 4.13
CA LEU A 40 -2.78 -4.60 3.25
C LEU A 40 -1.83 -5.49 4.06
N THR A 41 -1.62 -6.71 3.60
CA THR A 41 -0.65 -7.65 4.16
C THR A 41 0.48 -7.86 3.17
N ILE A 42 1.73 -7.70 3.64
CA ILE A 42 2.94 -8.07 2.92
C ILE A 42 3.44 -9.37 3.54
N THR A 43 3.44 -10.45 2.76
CA THR A 43 3.90 -11.78 3.21
C THR A 43 5.38 -11.98 2.90
N ASN A 44 6.03 -12.90 3.61
CA ASN A 44 7.45 -13.25 3.41
C ASN A 44 8.35 -12.00 3.37
N THR A 45 8.23 -11.15 4.39
CA THR A 45 8.97 -9.88 4.49
C THR A 45 10.48 -10.11 4.59
N ARG A 46 11.25 -9.21 3.99
CA ARG A 46 12.72 -9.19 4.01
C ARG A 46 13.21 -7.90 4.65
N THR A 47 14.45 -7.86 5.13
CA THR A 47 15.06 -6.62 5.66
C THR A 47 15.03 -5.47 4.65
N THR A 48 15.16 -5.79 3.35
CA THR A 48 15.01 -4.84 2.23
C THR A 48 13.59 -4.30 2.07
N ASP A 49 12.58 -4.90 2.71
CA ASP A 49 11.22 -4.36 2.75
C ASP A 49 11.06 -3.22 3.75
N SER A 50 12.07 -2.97 4.60
CA SER A 50 12.08 -1.80 5.48
C SER A 50 12.05 -0.50 4.68
N GLY A 51 11.52 0.56 5.28
CA GLY A 51 11.47 1.86 4.65
C GLY A 51 10.33 2.74 5.16
N LEU A 52 10.21 3.92 4.53
CA LEU A 52 9.12 4.84 4.78
C LEU A 52 7.91 4.46 3.92
N TYR A 53 6.78 4.21 4.56
CA TYR A 53 5.50 3.94 3.91
C TYR A 53 4.57 5.13 4.11
N GLU A 54 3.71 5.38 3.12
CA GLU A 54 2.68 6.41 3.16
C GLU A 54 1.31 5.78 2.92
N LEU A 55 0.38 6.01 3.84
CA LEU A 55 -1.03 5.70 3.70
C LEU A 55 -1.77 7.00 3.35
N LYS A 56 -2.42 7.00 2.19
CA LYS A 56 -3.30 8.08 1.75
C LYS A 56 -4.74 7.58 1.68
N ILE A 57 -5.63 8.22 2.44
CA ILE A 57 -7.07 7.97 2.41
C ILE A 57 -7.75 9.25 1.97
N ASN A 58 -8.43 9.22 0.83
CA ASN A 58 -9.18 10.35 0.32
C ASN A 58 -10.69 10.14 0.52
N SER A 59 -11.39 11.17 0.98
CA SER A 59 -12.85 11.19 1.14
C SER A 59 -13.37 12.59 0.83
N SER A 60 -14.67 12.72 0.58
CA SER A 60 -15.31 14.02 0.32
C SER A 60 -15.13 15.04 1.45
N ARG A 61 -14.91 14.58 2.68
CA ARG A 61 -14.78 15.46 3.87
C ARG A 61 -13.33 15.80 4.21
N ARG A 62 -12.39 14.87 3.97
CA ARG A 62 -10.99 15.01 4.39
C ARG A 62 -10.09 14.04 3.62
N THR A 63 -8.87 14.49 3.37
CA THR A 63 -7.73 13.63 3.03
C THR A 63 -6.89 13.35 4.26
N ILE A 64 -6.55 12.08 4.50
CA ILE A 64 -5.63 11.64 5.54
C ILE A 64 -4.36 11.15 4.87
N ASN A 65 -3.22 11.71 5.25
CA ASN A 65 -1.90 11.22 4.88
C ASN A 65 -1.18 10.79 6.16
N ARG A 66 -0.75 9.54 6.25
CA ARG A 66 0.03 9.03 7.38
C ARG A 66 1.31 8.42 6.84
N ARG A 67 2.44 8.89 7.37
CA ARG A 67 3.75 8.31 7.08
C ARG A 67 4.23 7.55 8.29
N PHE A 68 4.78 6.37 8.07
CA PHE A 68 5.33 5.55 9.13
C PHE A 68 6.52 4.74 8.59
N THR A 69 7.51 4.53 9.45
CA THR A 69 8.66 3.70 9.15
C THR A 69 8.33 2.26 9.50
N VAL A 70 8.57 1.36 8.57
CA VAL A 70 8.54 -0.08 8.82
C VAL A 70 9.98 -0.56 8.89
N THR A 71 10.30 -1.30 9.95
CA THR A 71 11.59 -1.97 10.13
C THR A 71 11.33 -3.47 10.22
N VAL A 72 11.97 -4.24 9.34
CA VAL A 72 12.01 -5.70 9.36
C VAL A 72 13.38 -6.11 9.86
N THR A 73 13.44 -6.89 10.94
CA THR A 73 14.66 -7.35 11.61
C THR A 73 14.87 -8.84 11.43
#